data_AF-A0A2R4SVI8-F1
#
_entry.id   AF-A0A2R4SVI8-F1
#
_cell.length_a   1.000
_cell.length_b   1.000
_cell.length_c   1.000
_cell.angle_alpha   90.00
_cell.angle_beta   90.00
_cell.angle_gamma   90.00
#
_symmetry.space_group_name_H-M   'P 1'
#
loop_
_entity.id
_entity.type
_entity.pdbx_description
1 polymer ?
#
loop_
_entity_poly.entity_id
_entity_poly.type
_entity_poly.pdbx_seq_one_letter_code
_entity_poly.pdbx_strand_id
1 'polypeptide(L)'
;MQHPATGPKSAAANPPATRPAGRASDRTESALQYPDGSVIWQTRSPALPLTVERTTYDASGRHRRLLCTGVDGQRVYAAPHHVVISDPAQRPTAVRLDSSARELTAAIRRHTADCRSCCEEAVFWGTARRCLLGKRLVDELGALLHYRDNVAKWLEGKPVDPTVLRRGQGVTVRGWHYDAHLRCHTRQAEFVGRFVEADHHGYLIVREMEHLTTAAYRAVHVFHAP
;
A
#
# COMPACT_ATOMS: atom_id res chain seq x y z
N MET A 1 33.33 -73.59 10.68
CA MET A 1 31.90 -73.24 10.60
C MET A 1 31.81 -71.85 9.99
N GLN A 2 31.07 -71.73 8.90
CA GLN A 2 31.04 -70.55 8.02
C GLN A 2 30.14 -69.45 8.61
N HIS A 3 30.62 -68.21 8.60
CA HIS A 3 29.79 -67.01 8.80
C HIS A 3 29.01 -66.71 7.51
N PRO A 4 27.69 -66.45 7.55
CA PRO A 4 26.97 -66.04 6.36
C PRO A 4 27.25 -64.57 6.07
N ALA A 5 27.63 -64.31 4.81
CA ALA A 5 27.77 -62.98 4.24
C ALA A 5 26.40 -62.28 4.17
N THR A 6 26.28 -61.14 4.84
CA THR A 6 25.16 -60.21 4.63
C THR A 6 25.34 -59.52 3.28
N GLY A 7 24.52 -59.89 2.31
CA GLY A 7 24.41 -59.21 1.01
C GLY A 7 23.95 -57.74 1.17
N PRO A 8 24.13 -56.91 0.13
CA PRO A 8 23.84 -55.48 0.22
C PRO A 8 22.34 -55.23 0.43
N LYS A 9 22.01 -54.44 1.46
CA LYS A 9 20.67 -53.90 1.65
C LYS A 9 20.30 -53.04 0.44
N SER A 10 19.37 -53.54 -0.37
CA SER A 10 18.72 -52.76 -1.42
C SER A 10 18.05 -51.54 -0.77
N ALA A 11 18.64 -50.36 -0.95
CA ALA A 11 18.04 -49.11 -0.55
C ALA A 11 16.84 -48.87 -1.46
N ALA A 12 15.65 -49.20 -0.99
CA ALA A 12 14.40 -48.79 -1.61
C ALA A 12 14.41 -47.25 -1.66
N ALA A 13 14.63 -46.72 -2.87
CA ALA A 13 14.50 -45.29 -3.12
C ALA A 13 13.06 -44.88 -2.81
N ASN A 14 12.88 -44.08 -1.76
CA ASN A 14 11.61 -43.44 -1.51
C ASN A 14 11.21 -42.67 -2.78
N PRO A 15 10.00 -42.89 -3.33
CA PRO A 15 9.55 -42.11 -4.46
C PRO A 15 9.57 -40.62 -4.07
N PRO A 16 9.93 -39.71 -4.99
CA PRO A 16 9.93 -38.29 -4.70
C PRO A 16 8.54 -37.91 -4.21
N ALA A 17 8.48 -37.30 -3.02
CA ALA A 17 7.25 -36.81 -2.44
C ALA A 17 6.55 -35.94 -3.48
N THR A 18 5.48 -36.47 -4.08
CA THR A 18 4.61 -35.73 -4.98
C THR A 18 4.03 -34.60 -4.15
N ARG A 19 4.64 -33.42 -4.28
CA ARG A 19 4.21 -32.19 -3.66
C ARG A 19 2.74 -32.03 -4.05
N PRO A 20 1.78 -32.00 -3.10
CA PRO A 20 0.39 -31.85 -3.47
C PRO A 20 0.27 -30.60 -4.32
N ALA A 21 -0.33 -30.75 -5.51
CA ALA A 21 -0.63 -29.66 -6.41
C ALA A 21 -1.26 -28.54 -5.58
N GLY A 22 -0.59 -27.39 -5.55
CA GLY A 22 -1.03 -26.25 -4.78
C GLY A 22 -2.50 -25.99 -5.09
N ARG A 23 -3.31 -25.99 -4.03
CA ARG A 23 -4.71 -25.57 -4.05
C ARG A 23 -4.86 -24.37 -4.98
N ALA A 24 -5.86 -24.42 -5.85
CA ALA A 24 -6.22 -23.38 -6.80
C ALA A 24 -5.97 -21.98 -6.21
N SER A 25 -5.33 -21.13 -7.02
CA SER A 25 -4.98 -19.73 -6.76
C SER A 25 -6.05 -18.98 -5.96
N ASP A 26 -5.92 -18.97 -4.64
CA ASP A 26 -6.65 -18.15 -3.67
C ASP A 26 -6.14 -16.69 -3.71
N ARG A 27 -5.81 -16.19 -4.91
CA ARG A 27 -5.39 -14.81 -5.12
C ARG A 27 -6.64 -13.95 -5.08
N THR A 28 -7.00 -13.49 -3.88
CA THR A 28 -7.85 -12.30 -3.78
C THR A 28 -7.03 -11.15 -4.36
N GLU A 29 -7.37 -10.74 -5.59
CA GLU A 29 -6.61 -9.71 -6.28
C GLU A 29 -7.05 -8.32 -5.81
N SER A 30 -6.12 -7.56 -5.24
CA SER A 30 -6.33 -6.14 -4.92
C SER A 30 -6.66 -5.36 -6.18
N ALA A 31 -7.57 -4.37 -6.09
CA ALA A 31 -7.92 -3.47 -7.20
C ALA A 31 -6.76 -2.63 -7.71
N LEU A 32 -5.68 -2.53 -6.92
CA LEU A 32 -4.42 -1.92 -7.33
C LEU A 32 -3.66 -2.90 -8.23
N GLN A 33 -4.09 -3.02 -9.48
CA GLN A 33 -3.44 -3.83 -10.51
C GLN A 33 -2.73 -2.93 -11.52
N TYR A 34 -1.52 -3.34 -11.89
CA TYR A 34 -0.65 -2.60 -12.79
C TYR A 34 -0.18 -3.57 -13.87
N PRO A 35 -0.88 -3.60 -15.03
CA PRO A 35 -0.47 -4.42 -16.16
C PRO A 35 0.96 -4.10 -16.60
N ASP A 36 1.67 -5.13 -17.06
CA ASP A 36 2.98 -4.96 -17.66
C ASP A 36 2.86 -4.04 -18.89
N GLY A 37 3.77 -3.07 -19.01
CA GLY A 37 3.74 -2.03 -20.04
C GLY A 37 2.91 -0.78 -19.68
N SER A 38 2.13 -0.79 -18.59
CA SER A 38 1.42 0.42 -18.16
C SER A 38 2.41 1.53 -17.77
N VAL A 39 2.12 2.75 -18.23
CA VAL A 39 2.87 3.94 -17.83
C VAL A 39 2.29 4.49 -16.52
N ILE A 40 3.14 4.71 -15.54
CA ILE A 40 2.78 5.23 -14.21
C ILE A 40 3.62 6.45 -13.85
N TRP A 41 3.18 7.19 -12.84
CA TRP A 41 3.99 8.22 -12.20
C TRP A 41 3.89 8.09 -10.68
N GLN A 42 4.97 8.44 -9.98
CA GLN A 42 4.98 8.45 -8.52
C GLN A 42 4.24 9.67 -8.02
N THR A 43 3.42 9.51 -6.97
CA THR A 43 2.72 10.63 -6.38
C THR A 43 3.74 11.66 -5.87
N ARG A 44 4.70 11.25 -5.04
CA ARG A 44 5.67 12.16 -4.38
C ARG A 44 6.68 12.84 -5.29
N SER A 45 6.86 12.31 -6.48
CA SER A 45 7.79 12.81 -7.46
C SER A 45 7.20 12.54 -8.83
N PRO A 46 6.36 13.45 -9.35
CA PRO A 46 5.87 13.32 -10.73
C PRO A 46 6.99 13.52 -11.78
N ALA A 47 8.26 13.57 -11.35
CA ALA A 47 9.40 13.65 -12.22
C ALA A 47 9.59 12.33 -12.98
N LEU A 48 9.15 12.39 -14.24
CA LEU A 48 9.26 11.41 -15.31
C LEU A 48 8.39 10.15 -15.14
N PRO A 49 7.66 9.75 -16.21
CA PRO A 49 6.88 8.53 -16.21
C PRO A 49 7.79 7.30 -16.08
N LEU A 50 7.27 6.26 -15.45
CA LEU A 50 7.88 4.95 -15.36
C LEU A 50 7.02 3.94 -16.12
N THR A 51 7.66 2.97 -16.76
CA THR A 51 6.95 1.85 -17.40
C THR A 51 7.01 0.64 -16.48
N VAL A 52 5.86 0.03 -16.18
CA VAL A 52 5.79 -1.18 -15.37
C VAL A 52 6.37 -2.36 -16.15
N GLU A 53 7.41 -3.00 -15.62
CA GLU A 53 7.91 -4.26 -16.17
C GLU A 53 7.12 -5.44 -15.63
N ARG A 54 6.92 -5.48 -14.31
CA ARG A 54 6.16 -6.52 -13.62
C ARG A 54 5.83 -6.16 -12.17
N THR A 55 4.85 -6.87 -11.63
CA THR A 55 4.55 -6.88 -10.19
C THR A 55 5.32 -8.00 -9.48
N THR A 56 5.99 -7.68 -8.37
CA THR A 56 6.78 -8.60 -7.54
C THR A 56 6.51 -8.36 -6.05
N TYR A 57 7.20 -9.09 -5.18
CA TYR A 57 7.33 -8.78 -3.75
C TYR A 57 8.76 -8.30 -3.44
N ASP A 58 8.90 -7.57 -2.34
CA ASP A 58 10.20 -7.20 -1.77
C ASP A 58 10.98 -8.44 -1.24
N ALA A 59 12.19 -8.22 -0.73
CA ALA A 59 13.04 -9.30 -0.23
C ALA A 59 12.42 -10.08 0.93
N SER A 60 11.59 -9.44 1.77
CA SER A 60 10.82 -10.12 2.82
C SER A 60 9.68 -10.98 2.28
N GLY A 61 9.40 -10.85 0.98
CA GLY A 61 8.26 -11.45 0.31
C GLY A 61 6.94 -10.86 0.79
N ARG A 62 6.91 -9.81 1.62
CA ARG A 62 5.71 -9.33 2.30
C ARG A 62 5.03 -8.23 1.51
N HIS A 63 5.80 -7.27 1.02
CA HIS A 63 5.28 -6.05 0.43
C HIS A 63 5.29 -6.17 -1.09
N ARG A 64 4.13 -6.00 -1.72
CA ARG A 64 4.03 -5.93 -3.18
C ARG A 64 4.76 -4.70 -3.71
N ARG A 65 5.54 -4.89 -4.76
CA ARG A 65 6.34 -3.88 -5.44
C ARG A 65 6.10 -3.96 -6.93
N LEU A 66 6.19 -2.82 -7.60
CA LEU A 66 6.29 -2.75 -9.05
C LEU A 66 7.77 -2.59 -9.39
N LEU A 67 8.28 -3.47 -10.23
CA LEU A 67 9.54 -3.22 -10.93
C LEU A 67 9.20 -2.38 -12.15
N CYS A 68 9.85 -1.21 -12.26
CA CYS A 68 9.59 -0.27 -13.33
C CYS A 68 10.90 0.21 -13.95
N THR A 69 10.80 0.70 -15.17
CA THR A 69 11.91 1.27 -15.92
C THR A 69 11.62 2.72 -16.23
N GLY A 70 12.56 3.60 -15.88
CA GLY A 70 12.51 5.03 -16.19
C GLY A 70 12.83 5.32 -17.64
N VAL A 71 12.61 6.56 -18.05
CA VAL A 71 12.91 7.05 -19.42
C VAL A 71 14.41 6.97 -19.77
N ASP A 72 15.27 6.98 -18.76
CA ASP A 72 16.72 6.83 -18.86
C ASP A 72 17.18 5.35 -18.85
N GLY A 73 16.24 4.41 -18.83
CA GLY A 73 16.50 2.97 -18.73
C GLY A 73 16.85 2.49 -17.32
N GLN A 74 16.85 3.36 -16.30
CA GLN A 74 17.12 2.96 -14.93
C GLN A 74 15.96 2.15 -14.36
N ARG A 75 16.29 1.09 -13.63
CA ARG A 75 15.30 0.26 -12.94
C ARG A 75 15.04 0.77 -11.54
N VAL A 76 13.77 0.94 -11.22
CA VAL A 76 13.30 1.43 -9.92
C VAL A 76 12.17 0.57 -9.38
N TYR A 77 12.07 0.51 -8.06
CA TYR A 77 10.94 -0.14 -7.39
C TYR A 77 9.96 0.89 -6.88
N ALA A 78 8.68 0.68 -7.17
CA ALA A 78 7.60 1.51 -6.66
C ALA A 78 6.64 0.70 -5.78
N ALA A 79 6.02 1.37 -4.80
CA ALA A 79 4.91 0.81 -4.04
C ALA A 79 3.59 1.08 -4.79
N PRO A 80 2.73 0.08 -5.03
CA PRO A 80 1.46 0.26 -5.75
C PRO A 80 0.62 1.44 -5.25
N HIS A 81 0.50 1.60 -3.93
CA HIS A 81 -0.32 2.66 -3.34
C HIS A 81 0.28 4.09 -3.43
N HIS A 82 1.49 4.24 -3.98
CA HIS A 82 2.18 5.53 -4.19
C HIS A 82 2.37 5.88 -5.66
N VAL A 83 1.69 5.18 -6.57
CA VAL A 83 1.79 5.43 -8.02
C VAL A 83 0.42 5.46 -8.66
N VAL A 84 0.32 6.19 -9.77
CA VAL A 84 -0.91 6.31 -10.55
C VAL A 84 -0.64 5.93 -11.99
N ILE A 85 -1.55 5.16 -12.60
CA ILE A 85 -1.52 4.87 -14.03
C ILE A 85 -1.85 6.14 -14.83
N SER A 86 -1.02 6.48 -15.80
CA SER A 86 -1.19 7.67 -16.64
C SER A 86 -2.52 7.65 -17.38
N ASP A 87 -2.88 6.52 -17.99
CA ASP A 87 -4.18 6.31 -18.65
C ASP A 87 -5.34 6.29 -17.63
N PRO A 88 -6.25 7.29 -17.66
CA PRO A 88 -7.40 7.33 -16.77
C PRO A 88 -8.34 6.13 -16.88
N ALA A 89 -8.46 5.51 -18.06
CA ALA A 89 -9.37 4.39 -18.29
C ALA A 89 -8.92 3.11 -17.55
N GLN A 90 -7.63 3.00 -17.24
CA GLN A 90 -7.04 1.87 -16.50
C GLN A 90 -7.04 2.07 -14.98
N ARG A 91 -7.36 3.29 -14.50
CA ARG A 91 -7.35 3.57 -13.06
C ARG A 91 -8.50 2.84 -12.35
N PRO A 92 -8.29 2.36 -11.11
CA PRO A 92 -9.37 1.73 -10.35
C PRO A 92 -10.43 2.78 -9.99
N THR A 93 -11.71 2.44 -10.23
CA THR A 93 -12.85 3.28 -9.85
C THR A 93 -13.14 3.18 -8.36
N ALA A 94 -13.84 4.15 -7.78
CA ALA A 94 -14.28 4.11 -6.38
C ALA A 94 -15.04 2.81 -6.05
N VAL A 95 -15.97 2.40 -6.92
CA VAL A 95 -16.72 1.13 -6.78
C VAL A 95 -15.80 -0.08 -6.73
N ARG A 96 -14.78 -0.13 -7.61
CA ARG A 96 -13.81 -1.23 -7.63
C ARG A 96 -12.92 -1.23 -6.39
N LEU A 97 -12.51 -0.07 -5.90
CA LEU A 97 -11.74 0.08 -4.66
C LEU A 97 -12.53 -0.43 -3.45
N ASP A 98 -13.81 -0.07 -3.32
CA ASP A 98 -14.66 -0.51 -2.21
C ASP A 98 -15.04 -2.00 -2.29
N SER A 99 -15.28 -2.54 -3.48
CA SER A 99 -15.47 -3.99 -3.66
C SER A 99 -14.24 -4.76 -3.22
N SER A 100 -13.06 -4.35 -3.71
CA SER A 100 -11.80 -5.01 -3.37
C SER A 100 -11.45 -4.91 -1.89
N ALA A 101 -11.79 -3.81 -1.22
CA ALA A 101 -11.60 -3.67 0.23
C ALA A 101 -12.46 -4.66 1.02
N ARG A 102 -13.71 -4.88 0.60
CA ARG A 102 -14.60 -5.88 1.20
C ARG A 102 -14.09 -7.30 0.95
N GLU A 103 -13.64 -7.58 -0.28
CA GLU A 103 -13.08 -8.88 -0.65
C GLU A 103 -11.81 -9.22 0.14
N LEU A 104 -10.87 -8.28 0.25
CA LEU A 104 -9.66 -8.43 1.07
C LEU A 104 -9.99 -8.61 2.55
N THR A 105 -10.96 -7.86 3.08
CA THR A 105 -11.42 -8.02 4.47
C THR A 105 -11.98 -9.43 4.69
N ALA A 106 -12.81 -9.92 3.77
CA ALA A 106 -13.36 -11.27 3.85
C ALA A 106 -12.27 -12.34 3.72
N ALA A 107 -11.28 -12.14 2.84
CA ALA A 107 -10.14 -13.03 2.68
C ALA A 107 -9.27 -13.08 3.95
N ILE A 108 -9.01 -11.94 4.60
CA ILE A 108 -8.31 -11.89 5.90
C ILE A 108 -9.08 -12.70 6.95
N ARG A 109 -10.41 -12.51 7.03
CA ARG A 109 -11.25 -13.24 8.00
C ARG A 109 -11.22 -14.75 7.75
N ARG A 110 -11.44 -15.19 6.52
CA ARG A 110 -11.36 -16.62 6.13
C ARG A 110 -9.99 -17.21 6.45
N HIS A 111 -8.92 -16.54 6.01
CA HIS A 111 -7.56 -17.00 6.27
C HIS A 111 -7.23 -17.06 7.77
N THR A 112 -7.71 -16.09 8.56
CA THR A 112 -7.51 -16.10 10.02
C THR A 112 -8.23 -17.27 10.68
N ALA A 113 -9.44 -17.62 10.22
CA ALA A 113 -10.18 -18.76 10.74
C ALA A 113 -9.54 -20.11 10.37
N ASP A 114 -9.04 -20.23 9.13
CA ASP A 114 -8.57 -21.51 8.59
C ASP A 114 -7.09 -21.81 8.89
N CYS A 115 -6.27 -20.77 9.10
CA CYS A 115 -4.83 -20.95 9.28
C CYS A 115 -4.48 -21.25 10.74
N ARG A 116 -3.94 -22.45 10.99
CA ARG A 116 -3.48 -22.91 12.32
C ARG A 116 -2.58 -21.93 13.07
N SER A 117 -1.72 -21.20 12.36
CA SER A 117 -0.85 -20.18 12.97
C SER A 117 -1.54 -18.84 13.19
N CYS A 118 -2.53 -18.48 12.37
CA CYS A 118 -3.20 -17.18 12.47
C CYS A 118 -4.43 -17.23 13.38
N CYS A 119 -5.03 -18.40 13.61
CA CYS A 119 -6.24 -18.55 14.43
C CYS A 119 -5.97 -18.47 15.94
N GLU A 120 -4.72 -18.66 16.38
CA GLU A 120 -4.31 -18.61 17.79
C GLU A 120 -4.37 -17.20 18.39
N GLU A 121 -4.37 -16.14 17.56
CA GLU A 121 -4.54 -14.75 17.99
C GLU A 121 -5.70 -14.08 17.22
N ALA A 122 -6.84 -13.91 17.90
CA ALA A 122 -8.04 -13.29 17.34
C ALA A 122 -7.93 -11.76 17.12
N VAL A 123 -6.71 -11.20 16.99
CA VAL A 123 -6.52 -9.75 16.79
C VAL A 123 -6.46 -9.46 15.30
N PHE A 124 -7.50 -8.79 14.78
CA PHE A 124 -7.64 -8.45 13.36
C PHE A 124 -6.39 -7.73 12.80
N TRP A 125 -5.81 -6.78 13.56
CA TRP A 125 -4.60 -6.03 13.17
C TRP A 125 -3.28 -6.60 13.73
N GLY A 126 -3.31 -7.69 14.50
CA GLY A 126 -2.11 -8.31 15.04
C GLY A 126 -1.29 -8.97 13.93
N THR A 127 -0.29 -8.27 13.39
CA THR A 127 0.51 -8.76 12.25
C THR A 127 1.72 -9.58 12.66
N ALA A 128 2.24 -9.43 13.89
CA ALA A 128 3.50 -10.05 14.30
C ALA A 128 3.49 -11.59 14.19
N ARG A 129 2.41 -12.23 14.68
CA ARG A 129 2.27 -13.69 14.71
C ARG A 129 1.57 -14.29 13.48
N ARG A 130 1.15 -13.48 12.51
CA ARG A 130 0.56 -13.98 11.26
C ARG A 130 1.59 -14.68 10.39
N CYS A 131 1.15 -15.72 9.68
CA CYS A 131 1.96 -16.29 8.60
C CYS A 131 2.18 -15.27 7.46
N LEU A 132 3.08 -15.56 6.52
CA LEU A 132 3.41 -14.65 5.42
C LEU A 132 2.19 -14.24 4.58
N LEU A 133 1.28 -15.18 4.29
CA LEU A 133 0.06 -14.89 3.53
C LEU A 133 -0.87 -13.93 4.30
N GLY A 134 -1.09 -14.18 5.59
CA GLY A 134 -1.87 -13.29 6.45
C GLY A 134 -1.29 -11.87 6.51
N LYS A 135 0.05 -11.74 6.59
CA LYS A 135 0.75 -10.45 6.53
C LYS A 135 0.53 -9.75 5.19
N ARG A 136 0.66 -10.46 4.07
CA ARG A 136 0.41 -9.93 2.72
C ARG A 136 -1.02 -9.40 2.58
N LEU A 137 -2.02 -10.15 3.02
CA LEU A 137 -3.43 -9.74 2.92
C LEU A 137 -3.71 -8.45 3.69
N VAL A 138 -3.18 -8.32 4.91
CA VAL A 138 -3.33 -7.12 5.73
C VAL A 138 -2.62 -5.92 5.10
N ASP A 139 -1.40 -6.11 4.58
CA ASP A 139 -0.67 -5.05 3.90
C ASP A 139 -1.35 -4.61 2.60
N GLU A 140 -1.92 -5.55 1.85
CA GLU A 140 -2.68 -5.24 0.63
C GLU A 140 -3.94 -4.44 0.94
N LEU A 141 -4.66 -4.79 2.01
CA LEU A 141 -5.80 -3.98 2.46
C LEU A 141 -5.32 -2.58 2.87
N GLY A 142 -4.22 -2.48 3.62
CA GLY A 142 -3.64 -1.20 4.02
C GLY A 142 -3.23 -0.33 2.83
N ALA A 143 -2.60 -0.93 1.81
CA ALA A 143 -2.22 -0.26 0.57
C ALA A 143 -3.45 0.22 -0.22
N LEU A 144 -4.48 -0.63 -0.35
CA LEU A 144 -5.72 -0.28 -1.04
C LEU A 144 -6.44 0.88 -0.36
N LEU A 145 -6.58 0.83 0.96
CA LEU A 145 -7.21 1.89 1.75
C LEU A 145 -6.40 3.19 1.65
N HIS A 146 -5.06 3.11 1.67
CA HIS A 146 -4.21 4.28 1.43
C HIS A 146 -4.49 4.88 0.04
N TYR A 147 -4.47 4.08 -1.03
CA TYR A 147 -4.74 4.61 -2.36
C TYR A 147 -6.15 5.23 -2.48
N ARG A 148 -7.18 4.55 -1.98
CA ARG A 148 -8.57 5.03 -2.00
C ARG A 148 -8.73 6.34 -1.25
N ASP A 149 -8.25 6.39 -0.02
CA ASP A 149 -8.51 7.52 0.86
C ASP A 149 -7.61 8.71 0.54
N ASN A 150 -6.47 8.48 -0.14
CA ASN A 150 -5.47 9.50 -0.36
C ASN A 150 -5.30 9.86 -1.86
N VAL A 151 -4.92 8.89 -2.67
CA VAL A 151 -4.56 9.12 -4.08
C VAL A 151 -5.80 9.33 -4.96
N ALA A 152 -6.83 8.49 -4.82
CA ALA A 152 -8.04 8.60 -5.63
C ALA A 152 -8.79 9.92 -5.36
N LYS A 153 -8.94 10.32 -4.09
CA LYS A 153 -9.56 11.62 -3.74
C LYS A 153 -8.81 12.80 -4.35
N TRP A 154 -7.47 12.77 -4.33
CA TRP A 154 -6.67 13.81 -4.94
C TRP A 154 -6.85 13.87 -6.47
N LEU A 155 -6.88 12.72 -7.15
CA LEU A 155 -7.15 12.65 -8.59
C LEU A 155 -8.53 13.19 -8.97
N GLU A 156 -9.53 13.01 -8.09
CA GLU A 156 -10.88 13.55 -8.24
C GLU A 156 -10.98 15.04 -7.89
N GLY A 157 -9.88 15.67 -7.44
CA GLY A 157 -9.88 17.06 -6.97
C GLY A 157 -10.73 17.27 -5.72
N LYS A 158 -10.95 16.21 -4.93
CA LYS A 158 -11.74 16.27 -3.69
C LYS A 158 -10.83 16.58 -2.48
N PRO A 159 -11.33 17.34 -1.51
CA PRO A 159 -10.61 17.57 -0.27
C PRO A 159 -10.45 16.26 0.52
N VAL A 160 -9.40 16.23 1.33
CA VAL A 160 -9.11 15.14 2.25
C VAL A 160 -9.85 15.36 3.55
N ASP A 161 -10.35 14.28 4.13
CA ASP A 161 -10.88 14.31 5.49
C ASP A 161 -9.70 14.46 6.49
N PRO A 162 -9.62 15.55 7.26
CA PRO A 162 -8.51 15.77 8.16
C PRO A 162 -8.39 14.69 9.26
N THR A 163 -9.49 14.03 9.60
CA THR A 163 -9.53 13.02 10.68
C THR A 163 -8.81 11.73 10.31
N VAL A 164 -8.61 11.48 9.01
CA VAL A 164 -7.90 10.29 8.51
C VAL A 164 -6.44 10.55 8.21
N LEU A 165 -5.97 11.80 8.36
CA LEU A 165 -4.58 12.16 8.13
C LEU A 165 -3.68 11.61 9.23
N ARG A 166 -2.59 10.95 8.85
CA ARG A 166 -1.57 10.45 9.77
C ARG A 166 -0.65 11.58 10.18
N ARG A 167 -0.02 11.50 11.35
CA ARG A 167 1.01 12.44 11.80
C ARG A 167 2.19 12.48 10.82
N GLY A 168 2.68 13.66 10.47
CA GLY A 168 3.79 13.88 9.52
C GLY A 168 3.41 13.74 8.03
N GLN A 169 2.14 13.50 7.73
CA GLN A 169 1.66 13.32 6.36
C GLN A 169 1.70 14.64 5.59
N GLY A 170 2.30 14.61 4.40
CA GLY A 170 2.29 15.72 3.47
C GLY A 170 0.87 16.03 2.97
N VAL A 171 0.50 17.30 3.02
CA VAL A 171 -0.76 17.84 2.51
C VAL A 171 -0.49 19.10 1.70
N THR A 172 -1.34 19.37 0.72
CA THR A 172 -1.33 20.60 -0.06
C THR A 172 -2.59 21.39 0.26
N VAL A 173 -2.43 22.62 0.72
CA VAL A 173 -3.55 23.54 0.99
C VAL A 173 -3.68 24.48 -0.20
N ARG A 174 -4.86 24.56 -0.82
CA ARG A 174 -5.18 25.58 -1.83
C ARG A 174 -5.58 26.86 -1.11
N GLY A 175 -4.82 27.94 -1.30
CA GLY A 175 -5.17 29.24 -0.74
C GLY A 175 -6.46 29.80 -1.35
N TRP A 176 -7.25 30.53 -0.56
CA TRP A 176 -8.45 31.25 -1.04
C TRP A 176 -8.11 32.40 -2.00
N HIS A 177 -6.91 32.98 -1.86
CA HIS A 177 -6.51 34.22 -2.55
C HIS A 177 -5.34 34.08 -3.52
N TYR A 178 -4.70 32.91 -3.60
CA TYR A 178 -3.56 32.70 -4.48
C TYR A 178 -3.64 31.30 -5.09
N ASP A 179 -3.42 31.20 -6.40
CA ASP A 179 -3.21 29.94 -7.14
C ASP A 179 -1.97 29.15 -6.65
N ALA A 180 -1.30 29.63 -5.60
CA ALA A 180 -0.19 28.96 -4.96
C ALA A 180 -0.70 27.84 -4.04
N HIS A 181 -0.35 26.61 -4.41
CA HIS A 181 -0.47 25.43 -3.57
C HIS A 181 0.54 25.48 -2.42
N LEU A 182 0.06 25.52 -1.17
CA LEU A 182 0.91 25.50 0.02
C LEU A 182 1.17 24.06 0.46
N ARG A 183 2.42 23.58 0.33
CA ARG A 183 2.82 22.28 0.90
C ARG A 183 3.00 22.41 2.41
N CYS A 184 2.33 21.54 3.16
CA CYS A 184 2.36 21.49 4.61
C CYS A 184 2.47 20.03 5.09
N HIS A 185 2.81 19.83 6.36
CA HIS A 185 2.75 18.51 7.00
C HIS A 185 1.74 18.50 8.13
N THR A 186 1.03 17.41 8.36
CA THR A 186 0.21 17.27 9.57
C THR A 186 1.09 17.17 10.81
N ARG A 187 0.81 18.00 11.81
CA ARG A 187 1.54 18.18 13.09
C ARG A 187 2.79 17.31 13.31
N GLN A 188 3.98 17.88 13.12
CA GLN A 188 5.24 17.33 13.64
C GLN A 188 5.81 18.32 14.64
N ALA A 189 6.18 17.86 15.85
CA ALA A 189 6.67 18.74 16.92
C ALA A 189 8.14 19.18 16.69
N GLU A 190 8.78 18.68 15.64
CA GLU A 190 10.24 18.73 15.46
C GLU A 190 10.65 19.16 14.03
N PHE A 191 9.72 19.65 13.20
CA PHE A 191 10.02 20.03 11.81
C PHE A 191 9.99 21.55 11.65
N VAL A 192 11.06 22.13 11.09
CA VAL A 192 11.08 23.52 10.65
C VAL A 192 10.26 23.62 9.36
N GLY A 193 9.09 24.26 9.40
CA GLY A 193 8.20 24.40 8.25
C GLY A 193 6.74 24.73 8.61
N ARG A 194 5.84 24.56 7.63
CA ARG A 194 4.39 24.77 7.79
C ARG A 194 3.70 23.48 8.19
N PHE A 195 2.93 23.52 9.27
CA PHE A 195 2.17 22.37 9.74
C PHE A 195 0.67 22.65 9.85
N VAL A 196 -0.12 21.58 9.69
CA VAL A 196 -1.57 21.63 9.72
C VAL A 196 -2.10 20.88 10.94
N GLU A 197 -3.02 21.51 11.68
CA GLU A 197 -3.72 20.95 12.83
C GLU A 197 -5.23 21.06 12.63
N ALA A 198 -5.97 19.97 12.85
CA ALA A 198 -7.43 20.03 12.86
C ALA A 198 -7.88 20.80 14.11
N ASP A 199 -8.71 21.81 13.92
CA ASP A 199 -9.39 22.48 15.03
C ASP A 199 -10.64 21.68 15.47
N HIS A 200 -11.22 22.10 16.59
CA HIS A 200 -12.42 21.52 17.19
C HIS A 200 -13.71 21.83 16.41
N HIS A 201 -13.62 22.59 15.32
CA HIS A 201 -14.73 23.01 14.46
C HIS A 201 -14.62 22.48 13.02
N GLY A 202 -13.64 21.61 12.72
CA GLY A 202 -13.45 21.02 11.39
C GLY A 202 -12.66 21.89 10.40
N TYR A 203 -11.98 22.94 10.88
CA TYR A 203 -10.98 23.68 10.12
C TYR A 203 -9.60 23.04 10.27
N LEU A 204 -8.74 23.33 9.31
CA LEU A 204 -7.33 22.98 9.33
C LEU A 204 -6.50 24.27 9.50
N ILE A 205 -5.89 24.40 10.66
CA ILE A 205 -5.03 25.52 11.04
C ILE A 205 -3.65 25.27 10.46
N VAL A 206 -3.22 26.09 9.50
CA VAL A 206 -1.84 26.12 9.03
C VAL A 206 -1.05 27.07 9.92
N ARG A 207 0.02 26.56 10.52
CA ARG A 207 0.95 27.33 11.35
C ARG A 207 2.33 27.33 10.71
N GLU A 208 3.00 28.47 10.75
CA GLU A 208 4.40 28.63 10.36
C GLU A 208 5.25 28.76 11.63
N MET A 209 6.23 27.87 11.81
CA MET A 209 7.08 27.81 13.02
C MET A 209 7.82 29.13 13.30
N GLU A 210 8.22 29.87 12.26
CA GLU A 210 9.12 31.02 12.40
C GLU A 210 8.42 32.33 12.78
N HIS A 211 7.10 32.46 12.57
CA HIS A 211 6.43 33.77 12.65
C HIS A 211 5.13 33.83 13.46
N LEU A 212 4.68 32.75 14.13
CA LEU A 212 3.41 32.70 14.89
C LEU A 212 2.16 33.15 14.09
N THR A 213 2.28 33.38 12.78
CA THR A 213 1.18 33.68 11.87
C THR A 213 0.35 32.42 11.72
N THR A 214 -0.83 32.46 12.31
CA THR A 214 -1.81 31.39 12.28
C THR A 214 -2.82 31.71 11.20
N ALA A 215 -2.89 30.91 10.14
CA ALA A 215 -3.91 31.03 9.11
C ALA A 215 -4.85 29.82 9.18
N ALA A 216 -6.13 30.07 9.43
CA ALA A 216 -7.16 29.03 9.47
C ALA A 216 -7.70 28.81 8.05
N TYR A 217 -7.62 27.57 7.56
CA TYR A 217 -8.21 27.17 6.29
C TYR A 217 -9.35 26.19 6.55
N ARG A 218 -10.46 26.32 5.82
CA ARG A 218 -11.50 25.27 5.86
C ARG A 218 -10.92 23.97 5.31
N ALA A 219 -11.29 22.83 5.91
CA ALA A 219 -10.85 21.50 5.48
C ALA A 219 -11.09 21.23 3.98
N VAL A 220 -12.10 21.88 3.38
CA VAL A 220 -12.41 21.80 1.94
C VAL A 220 -11.28 22.30 1.02
N HIS A 221 -10.24 22.94 1.56
CA HIS A 221 -9.09 23.43 0.82
C HIS A 221 -7.84 22.56 0.97
N VAL A 222 -7.93 21.44 1.69
CA VAL A 222 -6.77 20.58 1.95
C VAL A 222 -6.86 19.30 1.13
N PHE A 223 -5.80 19.07 0.36
CA PHE A 223 -5.62 17.96 -0.55
C PHE A 223 -4.39 17.16 -0.09
N HIS A 224 -4.25 15.91 -0.48
CA HIS A 224 -2.96 15.26 -0.28
C HIS A 224 -1.89 15.98 -1.08
N ALA A 225 -0.74 16.24 -0.44
CA ALA A 225 0.48 16.49 -1.19
C ALA A 225 0.94 15.12 -1.66
N PRO A 226 0.98 14.89 -2.97
CA PRO A 226 1.43 13.64 -3.54
C PRO A 226 2.75 13.17 -2.93
#